data_AF-A0A7Y6ADE2-F1
#
_entry.id   AF-A0A7Y6ADE2-F1
#
_cell.length_a   1.000
_cell.length_b   1.000
_cell.length_c   1.000
_cell.angle_alpha   90.00
_cell.angle_beta   90.00
_cell.angle_gamma   90.00
#
_symmetry.space_group_name_H-M   'P 1'
#
loop_
_entity.id
_entity.type
_entity.pdbx_description
1 polymer ?
#
loop_
_entity_poly.entity_id
_entity_poly.type
_entity_poly.pdbx_seq_one_letter_code
_entity_poly.pdbx_strand_id
1 'polypeptide(L)'
;MLPPRTGWTQLASLPIAGLVREVADAVGRFRAQTESLAPDQRTRPVLDGIAEEVWSKALTGVPHTHLPLRAAHAAASLGFLGSVDAGTEAKVSSVGGWLRLDAPYGSVSVRKSGGPSLFVSR
;
A
#
# COMPACT_ATOMS: atom_id res chain seq x y z
N MET A 1 0.35 8.93 17.23
CA MET A 1 -0.94 9.60 16.97
C MET A 1 -1.79 8.70 16.10
N LEU A 2 -3.11 8.67 16.34
CA LEU A 2 -4.07 7.93 15.52
C LEU A 2 -4.57 8.77 14.33
N PRO A 3 -5.02 8.14 13.25
CA PRO A 3 -5.65 8.87 12.15
C PRO A 3 -6.96 9.54 12.62
N PRO A 4 -7.25 10.77 12.14
CA PRO A 4 -8.53 11.43 12.40
C PRO A 4 -9.71 10.60 11.88
N ARG A 5 -10.84 10.65 12.59
CA ARG A 5 -12.07 9.96 12.18
C ARG A 5 -12.85 10.74 11.10
N THR A 6 -12.66 12.05 11.02
CA THR A 6 -13.38 12.96 10.10
C THR A 6 -12.41 13.92 9.40
N GLY A 7 -12.90 14.71 8.45
CA GLY A 7 -12.10 15.71 7.71
C GLY A 7 -11.33 15.17 6.51
N TRP A 8 -11.64 13.96 6.05
CA TRP A 8 -11.00 13.34 4.90
C TRP A 8 -11.45 14.01 3.60
N THR A 9 -10.47 14.40 2.77
CA THR A 9 -10.70 14.88 1.41
C THR A 9 -10.26 13.82 0.42
N GLN A 10 -11.17 13.40 -0.46
CA GLN A 10 -10.85 12.44 -1.52
C GLN A 10 -9.89 13.11 -2.53
N LEU A 11 -8.80 12.43 -2.83
CA LEU A 11 -7.80 12.83 -3.81
C LEU A 11 -7.98 12.09 -5.13
N ALA A 12 -8.36 10.81 -5.09
CA ALA A 12 -8.48 9.98 -6.28
C ALA A 12 -9.38 8.75 -6.06
N SER A 13 -9.74 8.09 -7.16
CA SER A 13 -10.35 6.76 -7.20
C SER A 13 -9.51 5.84 -8.07
N LEU A 14 -9.34 4.59 -7.66
CA LEU A 14 -8.47 3.61 -8.29
C LEU A 14 -9.24 2.29 -8.53
N PRO A 15 -9.21 1.72 -9.73
CA PRO A 15 -9.77 0.39 -9.96
C PRO A 15 -9.07 -0.66 -9.07
N ILE A 16 -9.85 -1.49 -8.38
CA ILE A 16 -9.31 -2.60 -7.56
C ILE A 16 -8.45 -3.55 -8.39
N ALA A 17 -8.86 -3.83 -9.63
CA ALA A 17 -8.09 -4.66 -10.56
C ALA A 17 -6.67 -4.11 -10.80
N GLY A 18 -6.53 -2.78 -10.91
CA GLY A 18 -5.23 -2.12 -11.07
C GLY A 18 -4.37 -2.26 -9.81
N LEU A 19 -4.96 -2.05 -8.64
CA LEU A 19 -4.29 -2.21 -7.34
C LEU A 19 -3.80 -3.65 -7.13
N VAL A 20 -4.63 -4.65 -7.43
CA VAL A 20 -4.26 -6.07 -7.31
C VAL A 20 -3.09 -6.41 -8.23
N ARG A 21 -3.11 -5.93 -9.48
CA ARG A 21 -2.01 -6.12 -10.42
C ARG A 21 -0.73 -5.47 -9.93
N GLU A 22 -0.79 -4.21 -9.49
CA GLU A 22 0.39 -3.48 -9.03
C GLU A 22 1.02 -4.12 -7.77
N VAL A 23 0.18 -4.61 -6.84
CA VAL A 23 0.64 -5.39 -5.68
C VAL A 23 1.30 -6.69 -6.12
N ALA A 24 0.70 -7.44 -7.05
CA ALA A 24 1.28 -8.68 -7.56
C ALA A 24 2.64 -8.45 -8.23
N ASP A 25 2.76 -7.39 -9.04
CA ASP A 25 4.02 -7.03 -9.70
C ASP A 25 5.12 -6.70 -8.68
N ALA A 26 4.79 -6.00 -7.59
CA ALA A 26 5.75 -5.70 -6.53
C ALA A 26 6.12 -6.92 -5.68
N VAL A 27 5.18 -7.83 -5.40
CA VAL A 27 5.51 -9.13 -4.80
C VAL A 27 6.48 -9.91 -5.70
N GLY A 28 6.27 -9.90 -7.01
CA GLY A 28 7.20 -10.48 -7.99
C GLY A 28 8.59 -9.86 -7.93
N ARG A 29 8.69 -8.52 -7.87
CA ARG A 29 9.97 -7.81 -7.73
C ARG A 29 10.68 -8.14 -6.42
N PHE A 30 9.96 -8.14 -5.31
CA PHE A 30 10.52 -8.51 -4.00
C PHE A 30 11.10 -9.92 -4.07
N ARG A 31 10.34 -10.90 -4.57
CA ARG A 31 10.81 -12.29 -4.73
C ARG A 31 12.06 -12.36 -5.60
N ALA A 32 12.05 -11.78 -6.80
CA ALA A 32 13.18 -11.79 -7.70
C ALA A 32 14.46 -11.20 -7.08
N GLN A 33 14.34 -10.09 -6.35
CA GLN A 33 15.47 -9.48 -5.64
C GLN A 33 15.99 -10.38 -4.52
N THR A 34 15.10 -10.97 -3.70
CA THR A 34 15.51 -11.87 -2.62
C THR A 34 16.11 -13.20 -3.12
N GLU A 35 15.62 -13.72 -4.24
CA GLU A 35 16.11 -14.96 -4.85
C GLU A 35 17.49 -14.77 -5.49
N SER A 36 17.78 -13.58 -6.00
CA SER A 36 19.09 -13.21 -6.56
C SER A 36 20.20 -13.09 -5.50
N LEU A 37 19.84 -13.02 -4.21
CA LEU A 37 20.82 -12.99 -3.12
C LEU A 37 21.41 -14.38 -2.88
N ALA A 38 22.73 -14.42 -2.63
CA ALA A 38 23.38 -15.62 -2.12
C ALA A 38 22.83 -16.00 -0.73
N PRO A 39 22.81 -17.30 -0.35
CA PRO A 39 22.19 -17.74 0.90
C PRO A 39 22.70 -17.03 2.16
N ASP A 40 24.00 -16.70 2.20
CA ASP A 40 24.67 -15.97 3.29
C ASP A 40 24.30 -14.48 3.34
N GLN A 41 23.84 -13.92 2.22
CA GLN A 41 23.40 -12.53 2.10
C GLN A 41 21.93 -12.33 2.47
N ARG A 42 21.13 -13.40 2.57
CA ARG A 42 19.70 -13.37 2.93
C ARG A 42 19.48 -13.11 4.42
N THR A 43 20.09 -12.07 4.93
CA THR A 43 19.99 -11.64 6.32
C THR A 43 18.75 -10.77 6.52
N ARG A 44 18.24 -10.73 7.74
CA ARG A 44 17.07 -9.92 8.09
C ARG A 44 17.21 -8.44 7.68
N PRO A 45 18.34 -7.75 7.94
CA PRO A 45 18.51 -6.35 7.55
C PRO A 45 18.45 -6.14 6.02
N VAL A 46 19.02 -7.06 5.24
CA VAL A 46 18.99 -6.98 3.77
C VAL A 46 17.58 -7.16 3.25
N LEU A 47 16.85 -8.17 3.76
CA LEU A 47 15.45 -8.41 3.38
C LEU A 47 14.54 -7.23 3.77
N ASP A 48 14.77 -6.63 4.95
CA ASP A 48 14.04 -5.45 5.39
C ASP A 48 14.33 -4.22 4.50
N GLY A 49 15.58 -4.05 4.05
CA GLY A 49 15.95 -3.01 3.10
C GLY A 49 15.27 -3.18 1.73
N ILE A 50 15.24 -4.40 1.20
CA ILE A 50 14.52 -4.73 -0.03
C ILE A 50 13.01 -4.48 0.14
N ALA A 51 12.44 -4.90 1.26
CA ALA A 51 11.04 -4.65 1.56
C ALA A 51 10.74 -3.14 1.63
N GLU A 52 11.59 -2.36 2.28
CA GLU A 52 11.42 -0.91 2.35
C GLU A 52 11.50 -0.27 0.97
N GLU A 53 12.45 -0.67 0.11
CA GLU A 53 12.56 -0.16 -1.26
C GLU A 53 11.30 -0.48 -2.08
N VAL A 54 10.81 -1.72 -2.03
CA VAL A 54 9.66 -2.15 -2.83
C VAL A 54 8.36 -1.48 -2.36
N TRP A 55 8.11 -1.47 -1.06
CA TRP A 55 6.81 -1.06 -0.51
C TRP A 55 6.69 0.46 -0.30
N SER A 56 7.80 1.21 -0.26
CA SER A 56 7.77 2.68 -0.13
C SER A 56 7.46 3.41 -1.43
N LYS A 57 7.53 2.74 -2.58
CA LYS A 57 7.21 3.33 -3.89
C LYS A 57 5.76 3.81 -3.91
N ALA A 58 5.52 5.00 -4.48
CA ALA A 58 4.17 5.54 -4.64
C ALA A 58 3.36 4.70 -5.65
N LEU A 59 2.06 4.59 -5.42
CA LEU A 59 1.14 3.93 -6.35
C LEU A 59 1.13 4.63 -7.71
N THR A 60 1.31 3.83 -8.77
CA THR A 60 1.47 4.28 -10.15
C THR A 60 0.18 4.88 -10.71
N GLY A 61 -0.98 4.40 -10.25
CA GLY A 61 -2.28 4.96 -10.67
C GLY A 61 -2.54 6.38 -10.15
N VAL A 62 -1.86 6.81 -9.07
CA VAL A 62 -2.10 8.09 -8.39
C VAL A 62 -0.79 8.70 -7.84
N PRO A 63 0.22 8.94 -8.67
CA PRO A 63 1.56 9.28 -8.21
C PRO A 63 1.59 10.60 -7.40
N HIS A 64 0.71 11.54 -7.73
CA HIS A 64 0.56 12.84 -7.05
C HIS A 64 0.07 12.73 -5.60
N THR A 65 -0.54 11.60 -5.21
CA THR A 65 -1.00 11.39 -3.83
C THR A 65 0.13 10.97 -2.90
N HIS A 66 1.24 10.49 -3.46
CA HIS A 66 2.35 9.86 -2.74
C HIS A 66 1.91 8.73 -1.81
N LEU A 67 0.75 8.09 -2.06
CA LEU A 67 0.30 6.93 -1.31
C LEU A 67 1.25 5.75 -1.59
N PRO A 68 1.98 5.23 -0.57
CA PRO A 68 2.91 4.14 -0.78
C PRO A 68 2.17 2.84 -1.11
N LEU A 69 2.79 2.02 -1.96
CA LEU A 69 2.32 0.70 -2.34
C LEU A 69 2.09 -0.21 -1.11
N ARG A 70 2.82 0.02 -0.02
CA ARG A 70 2.61 -0.62 1.29
C ARG A 70 1.14 -0.57 1.74
N ALA A 71 0.42 0.52 1.47
CA ALA A 71 -0.99 0.64 1.85
C ALA A 71 -1.87 -0.33 1.05
N ALA A 72 -1.64 -0.45 -0.26
CA ALA A 72 -2.35 -1.39 -1.12
C ALA A 72 -1.98 -2.84 -0.81
N HIS A 73 -0.70 -3.13 -0.56
CA HIS A 73 -0.26 -4.46 -0.12
C HIS A 73 -0.94 -4.88 1.20
N ALA A 74 -1.03 -3.97 2.18
CA ALA A 74 -1.71 -4.24 3.43
C ALA A 74 -3.22 -4.51 3.21
N ALA A 75 -3.89 -3.68 2.40
CA ALA A 75 -5.29 -3.88 2.06
C ALA A 75 -5.53 -5.24 1.37
N ALA A 76 -4.65 -5.63 0.43
CA ALA A 76 -4.70 -6.93 -0.23
C ALA A 76 -4.49 -8.09 0.76
N SER A 77 -3.45 -8.00 1.60
CA SER A 77 -3.11 -9.03 2.59
C SER A 77 -4.20 -9.27 3.63
N LEU A 78 -4.99 -8.23 3.92
CA LEU A 78 -6.11 -8.28 4.86
C LEU A 78 -7.45 -8.62 4.19
N GLY A 79 -7.46 -8.80 2.86
CA GLY A 79 -8.68 -9.10 2.10
C GLY A 79 -9.62 -7.91 1.91
N PHE A 80 -9.17 -6.67 2.16
CA PHE A 80 -10.01 -5.47 2.08
C PHE A 80 -10.41 -5.12 0.65
N LEU A 81 -9.57 -5.49 -0.33
CA LEU A 81 -9.82 -5.26 -1.74
C LEU A 81 -10.99 -6.09 -2.27
N GLY A 82 -11.29 -7.23 -1.63
CA GLY A 82 -12.39 -8.10 -2.04
C GLY A 82 -12.12 -8.87 -3.32
N SER A 83 -13.22 -9.35 -3.93
CA SER A 83 -13.21 -9.90 -5.29
C SER A 83 -12.93 -8.80 -6.31
N VAL A 84 -12.21 -9.14 -7.37
CA VAL A 84 -11.92 -8.23 -8.48
C VAL A 84 -13.12 -8.23 -9.43
N ASP A 85 -14.14 -7.45 -9.08
CA ASP A 85 -15.31 -7.25 -9.92
C ASP A 85 -15.14 -6.01 -10.82
N ALA A 86 -15.77 -6.03 -11.99
CA ALA A 86 -15.71 -4.91 -12.92
C ALA A 86 -16.38 -3.67 -12.30
N GLY A 87 -15.63 -2.57 -12.18
CA GLY A 87 -16.13 -1.30 -11.66
C GLY A 87 -15.96 -1.10 -10.15
N THR A 88 -15.38 -2.06 -9.42
CA THR A 88 -15.04 -1.84 -8.00
C THR A 88 -13.80 -0.96 -7.89
N GLU A 89 -13.90 0.11 -7.12
CA GLU A 89 -12.83 1.08 -6.92
C GLU A 89 -12.48 1.24 -5.45
N ALA A 90 -11.21 1.54 -5.17
CA ALA A 90 -10.75 2.06 -3.90
C ALA A 90 -10.55 3.57 -4.00
N LYS A 91 -10.91 4.29 -2.94
CA LYS A 91 -10.73 5.74 -2.85
C LYS A 91 -9.46 6.06 -2.11
N VAL A 92 -8.74 7.07 -2.57
CA VAL A 92 -7.58 7.63 -1.86
C VAL A 92 -7.99 8.96 -1.27
N SER A 93 -7.81 9.11 0.03
CA SER A 93 -8.19 10.31 0.77
C SER A 93 -7.03 10.82 1.62
N SER A 94 -7.06 12.10 1.98
CA SER A 94 -6.09 12.68 2.91
C SER A 94 -6.70 13.59 3.95
N VAL A 95 -6.06 13.67 5.11
CA VAL A 95 -6.37 14.64 6.17
C VAL A 95 -5.08 15.00 6.90
N GLY A 96 -4.66 16.27 6.82
CA GLY A 96 -3.36 16.72 7.33
C GLY A 96 -2.20 15.83 6.85
N GLY A 97 -1.46 15.25 7.79
CA GLY A 97 -0.33 14.35 7.55
C GLY A 97 -0.68 12.89 7.24
N TRP A 98 -1.97 12.55 7.07
CA TRP A 98 -2.44 11.19 6.80
C TRP A 98 -2.91 11.02 5.36
N LEU A 99 -2.70 9.81 4.85
CA LEU A 99 -3.31 9.27 3.64
C LEU A 99 -4.09 8.03 4.02
N ARG A 100 -5.14 7.72 3.25
CA ARG A 100 -5.98 6.55 3.47
C ARG A 100 -6.41 5.96 2.14
N LEU A 101 -6.30 4.65 2.04
CA LEU A 101 -6.89 3.83 1.00
C LEU A 101 -8.17 3.21 1.56
N ASP A 102 -9.30 3.64 1.04
CA ASP A 102 -10.63 3.13 1.35
C ASP A 102 -11.00 2.05 0.32
N ALA A 103 -10.97 0.79 0.75
CA ALA A 103 -11.35 -0.36 -0.07
C ALA A 103 -12.73 -0.90 0.37
N PRO A 104 -13.37 -1.79 -0.42
CA PRO A 104 -14.74 -2.24 -0.15
C PRO A 104 -14.96 -2.84 1.25
N TYR A 105 -13.99 -3.56 1.79
CA TYR A 105 -14.14 -4.31 3.05
C TYR A 105 -13.26 -3.76 4.19
N GLY A 106 -12.73 -2.56 4.03
CA GLY A 106 -11.94 -1.90 5.06
C GLY A 106 -11.03 -0.82 4.49
N SER A 107 -10.30 -0.16 5.37
CA SER A 107 -9.42 0.94 5.00
C SER A 107 -8.07 0.86 5.68
N VAL A 108 -7.06 1.33 4.96
CA VAL A 108 -5.68 1.39 5.41
C VAL A 108 -5.21 2.83 5.42
N SER A 109 -4.77 3.33 6.57
CA SER A 109 -4.24 4.68 6.74
C SER A 109 -2.73 4.65 6.99
N VAL A 110 -2.01 5.58 6.37
CA VAL A 110 -0.55 5.74 6.49
C VAL A 110 -0.19 7.21 6.66
N ARG A 111 0.97 7.50 7.27
CA ARG A 111 1.48 8.87 7.34
C ARG A 111 2.24 9.26 6.08
N LYS A 112 2.09 10.53 5.67
CA LYS A 112 2.82 11.15 4.55
C LYS A 112 4.32 11.26 4.82
N SER A 113 4.72 11.40 6.07
CA SER A 113 6.13 11.53 6.47
C SER A 113 6.37 10.98 7.88
N GLY A 114 7.54 10.36 8.06
CA GLY A 114 8.04 9.84 9.34
C GLY A 114 7.56 8.42 9.67
N GLY A 115 8.38 7.43 9.29
CA GLY A 115 8.34 6.04 9.75
C GLY A 115 7.05 5.25 9.43
N PRO A 116 7.10 3.90 9.50
CA PRO A 116 5.93 3.07 9.25
C PRO A 116 4.92 3.27 10.38
N SER A 117 3.90 4.08 10.12
CA SER A 117 2.72 4.19 10.95
C SER A 117 1.53 3.80 10.08
N LEU A 118 1.19 2.52 10.20
CA LEU A 118 0.09 1.87 9.49
C LEU A 118 -1.07 1.73 10.47
N PHE A 119 -2.26 2.17 10.07
CA PHE A 119 -3.48 1.94 10.83
C PHE A 119 -4.52 1.28 9.92
N VAL A 120 -5.27 0.34 10.48
CA VAL A 120 -6.22 -0.51 9.74
C VAL A 120 -7.55 -0.44 10.46
N SER A 121 -8.63 -0.22 9.72
CA SER A 121 -10.00 -0.31 10.24
C SER A 121 -10.88 -1.06 9.26
N ARG A 122 -11.83 -1.85 9.80
CA ARG A 122 -12.83 -2.59 9.04
C ARG A 122 -14.14 -1.83 9.00
#